data_AF-F2JQU1-F1
#
_entry.id   AF-F2JQU1-F1
#
_cell.length_a   1.000
_cell.length_b   1.000
_cell.length_c   1.000
_cell.angle_alpha   90.00
_cell.angle_beta   90.00
_cell.angle_gamma   90.00
#
_symmetry.space_group_name_H-M   'P 1'
#
loop_
_entity.id
_entity.type
_entity.pdbx_description
1 polymer ?
#
loop_
_entity_poly.entity_id
_entity_poly.type
_entity_poly.pdbx_seq_one_letter_code
_entity_poly.pdbx_strand_id
1 'polypeptide(L)' 'MKRYFDLQGLRLTAELDIVNGSDAATAGIDTFKKYFKCDDVREVDRVEYKRLSKEYQG' A
#
# COMPACT_ATOMS: atom_id res chain seq x y z
N MET A 1 2.43 0.53 13.35
CA MET A 1 3.41 0.98 12.35
C MET A 1 2.69 1.31 11.05
N LYS A 2 3.21 2.21 10.22
CA LYS A 2 2.58 2.52 8.93
C LYS A 2 3.21 1.73 7.80
N ARG A 3 2.38 1.21 6.90
CA ARG A 3 2.78 0.64 5.61
C ARG A 3 2.07 1.40 4.49
N TYR A 4 2.76 1.61 3.37
CA TYR A 4 2.25 2.41 2.26
C TYR A 4 2.24 1.59 0.98
N PHE A 5 1.18 1.74 0.19
CA PHE A 5 0.98 0.94 -1.01
C PHE A 5 0.62 1.81 -2.20
N ASP A 6 1.18 1.43 -3.34
CA ASP A 6 0.84 1.90 -4.66
C ASP A 6 0.00 0.82 -5.34
N LEU A 7 -1.24 1.16 -5.71
CA LEU A 7 -2.20 0.30 -6.40
C LEU A 7 -2.29 0.78 -7.85
N GLN A 8 -1.28 0.45 -8.65
CA GLN A 8 -1.09 1.00 -9.99
C GLN A 8 -2.27 0.70 -10.92
N GLY A 9 -2.81 -0.52 -10.84
CA GLY A 9 -3.99 -0.93 -11.62
C GLY A 9 -5.25 -0.10 -11.33
N LEU A 10 -5.30 0.57 -10.17
CA LEU A 10 -6.41 1.43 -9.77
C LEU A 10 -6.04 2.92 -9.79
N ARG A 11 -4.77 3.26 -10.03
CA ARG A 11 -4.22 4.61 -9.85
C ARG A 11 -4.60 5.18 -8.48
N LEU A 12 -4.39 4.39 -7.43
CA LEU A 12 -4.66 4.79 -6.04
C LEU A 12 -3.46 4.50 -5.15
N THR A 13 -3.38 5.23 -4.05
CA THR A 13 -2.42 4.96 -2.98
C THR A 13 -3.16 4.63 -1.69
N ALA A 14 -2.64 3.68 -0.92
CA ALA A 14 -3.20 3.32 0.39
C ALA A 14 -2.17 3.50 1.51
N GLU A 15 -2.61 4.09 2.62
CA GLU A 15 -1.88 4.13 3.89
C GLU A 15 -2.61 3.24 4.88
N LEU A 16 -1.92 2.25 5.44
CA LEU A 16 -2.47 1.38 6.48
C LEU A 16 -1.74 1.61 7.80
N ASP A 17 -2.51 1.77 8.88
CA ASP A 17 -1.98 1.67 10.24
C ASP A 17 -2.07 0.21 10.71
N ILE A 18 -0.91 -0.39 10.91
CA ILE A 18 -0.75 -1.81 11.23
C ILE A 18 -0.40 -1.96 12.69
N VAL A 19 -1.14 -2.81 13.40
CA VAL A 19 -0.84 -3.13 14.80
C VAL A 19 0.48 -3.89 14.88
N ASN A 20 1.40 -3.43 15.75
CA ASN A 20 2.68 -4.10 15.95
C ASN A 20 2.46 -5.52 16.50
N GLY A 21 3.13 -6.51 15.91
CA GLY A 21 2.98 -7.93 16.28
C GLY A 21 1.78 -8.64 15.64
N SER A 22 0.99 -7.95 14.81
CA SER A 22 -0.04 -8.60 13.99
C SER A 22 0.57 -9.31 12.78
N ASP A 23 -0.15 -10.28 12.22
CA ASP A 23 0.24 -10.96 10.97
C ASP A 23 0.46 -9.96 9.83
N ALA A 24 -0.31 -8.87 9.80
CA ALA A 24 -0.16 -7.81 8.78
C ALA A 24 1.16 -7.03 8.90
N ALA A 25 1.85 -7.08 10.05
CA ALA A 25 3.16 -6.45 10.21
C ALA A 25 4.26 -7.19 9.45
N THR A 26 4.14 -8.51 9.28
CA THR A 26 5.12 -9.36 8.59
C THR A 26 4.58 -9.96 7.28
N ALA A 27 3.30 -9.72 6.97
CA ALA A 27 2.68 -10.19 5.75
C ALA A 27 3.42 -9.69 4.50
N GLY A 28 3.61 -10.59 3.54
CA GLY A 28 4.14 -10.29 2.22
C GLY A 28 3.11 -9.62 1.31
N ILE A 29 3.58 -9.16 0.14
CA ILE A 29 2.78 -8.38 -0.81
C ILE A 29 1.55 -9.12 -1.33
N ASP A 30 1.61 -10.45 -1.48
CA ASP A 30 0.49 -11.26 -2.00
C ASP A 30 -0.74 -11.22 -1.10
N THR A 31 -0.55 -11.08 0.22
CA THR A 31 -1.65 -10.88 1.17
C THR A 31 -2.35 -9.55 0.89
N PHE A 32 -1.59 -8.49 0.61
CA PHE A 32 -2.14 -7.17 0.30
C PHE A 32 -2.80 -7.12 -1.07
N LYS A 33 -2.26 -7.81 -2.09
CA LYS A 33 -2.91 -7.97 -3.40
C LYS A 33 -4.32 -8.54 -3.26
N LYS A 34 -4.45 -9.62 -2.47
CA LYS A 34 -5.75 -10.23 -2.15
C LYS A 34 -6.66 -9.28 -1.37
N TYR A 35 -6.13 -8.59 -0.36
CA TYR A 35 -6.88 -7.65 0.47
C TYR A 35 -7.46 -6.48 -0.36
N PHE A 36 -6.63 -5.85 -1.20
CA PHE A 36 -7.03 -4.74 -2.05
C PHE A 36 -7.78 -5.18 -3.32
N LYS A 37 -7.85 -6.50 -3.59
CA LYS A 37 -8.40 -7.07 -4.83
C LYS A 37 -7.76 -6.44 -6.08
N CYS A 38 -6.44 -6.25 -6.02
CA CYS A 38 -5.63 -5.66 -7.08
C CYS A 38 -4.37 -6.51 -7.24
N ASP A 39 -4.08 -6.96 -8.46
CA ASP A 39 -2.88 -7.78 -8.73
C ASP A 39 -1.62 -6.92 -8.84
N ASP A 40 -1.80 -5.64 -9.16
CA ASP A 40 -0.72 -4.66 -9.34
C ASP A 40 -0.61 -3.75 -8.11
N VAL A 41 -0.12 -4.35 -7.03
CA VAL A 41 0.15 -3.68 -5.75
C VAL A 41 1.63 -3.77 -5.44
N ARG A 42 2.20 -2.62 -5.09
CA ARG A 42 3.58 -2.48 -4.64
C ARG A 42 3.62 -1.77 -3.29
N GLU A 43 4.41 -2.30 -2.36
CA GLU A 43 4.73 -1.57 -1.14
C GLU A 43 5.80 -0.51 -1.44
N VAL A 44 5.56 0.70 -0.96
CA VAL A 44 6.42 1.87 -1.20
C VAL A 44 6.77 2.52 0.14
N ASP A 45 7.77 3.40 0.11
CA ASP A 45 8.06 4.23 1.28
C ASP A 45 7.10 5.42 1.40
N ARG A 46 7.21 6.16 2.50
CA ARG A 46 6.37 7.34 2.77
C ARG A 46 6.58 8.47 1.76
N VAL A 47 7.81 8.64 1.25
CA VAL A 47 8.15 9.73 0.33
C VAL A 47 7.50 9.48 -1.01
N GLU A 48 7.65 8.26 -1.53
CA GLU A 48 7.06 7.83 -2.77
C GLU A 48 5.53 7.79 -2.70
N TYR A 49 4.96 7.29 -1.60
CA TYR A 49 3.51 7.39 -1.34
C TYR A 49 3.00 8.83 -1.50
N LYS A 50 3.62 9.80 -0.82
CA LYS A 50 3.19 11.20 -0.89
C LYS A 50 3.30 11.78 -2.30
N ARG A 51 4.29 11.35 -3.09
CA ARG A 51 4.45 11.75 -4.49
C ARG A 51 3.31 11.19 -5.33
N LEU A 52 3.06 9.89 -5.23
CA LEU A 52 2.03 9.18 -5.99
C LEU A 52 0.60 9.62 -5.60
N SER A 53 0.33 9.86 -4.31
CA SER A 53 -0.98 10.36 -3.87
C SER A 53 -1.33 11.69 -4.55
N LYS A 54 -0.35 12.59 -4.71
CA LYS A 54 -0.56 13.85 -5.43
C LYS A 54 -0.72 13.64 -6.93
N GLU A 55 0.05 12.72 -7.51
CA GLU A 55 0.00 12.41 -8.95
C GLU A 55 -1.36 11.79 -9.34
N TYR A 56 -1.92 10.94 -8.48
CA TYR A 56 -3.19 10.25 -8.73
C TYR A 56 -4.43 11.06 -8.36
N GLN A 57 -4.30 12.07 -7.50
CA GLN A 57 -5.36 13.03 -7.19
C GLN A 57 -5.39 14.23 -8.15
N GLY A 58 -4.48 14.27 -9.13
CA GLY A 58 -4.41 15.32 -10.16
C GLY A 58 -5.61 15.33 -11.10
#